data_AF-A0A132NI80-F1
#
_entry.id   AF-A0A132NI80-F1
#
_cell.length_a   1.000
_cell.length_b   1.000
_cell.length_c   1.000
_cell.angle_alpha   90.00
_cell.angle_beta   90.00
_cell.angle_gamma   90.00
#
_symmetry.space_group_name_H-M   'P 1'
#
loop_
_entity.id
_entity.type
_entity.pdbx_description
1 polymer ?
#
loop_
_entity_poly.entity_id
_entity_poly.type
_entity_poly.pdbx_seq_one_letter_code
_entity_poly.pdbx_strand_id
1 'polypeptide(L)'
;MEEREARPFAHLDSPLTPLYRRVMRVFVEHKRRFVVHLRPEDVAEALRRDGGAPVSQEAVDKALASLEGWGNLRADPDTSRVTTVEDFYRTRYLYQLTREGEAAELALATYEEAIGRRGELQAVALEDIRVRLRALREAAAASSPDPAVVHNLLLELTNRLDSLAANASAFMGSLQRMIDLQDVDEDAFLAYKDRLIHYLERFVSELVVKSYDIAATLRGFDDAQVDRLLRLAAEREAADAAPDMAAGGDDDLGGVIGNKLAEWRGRWSGLRSWFVGDRTHPSQAALLRQRTRKAIPDLLATISVLVERHAGRSDRSADFRALARWFAQAPTEADTHRLWRAAFGLSSARHLTVGAADPGEDVPATTSWLDAPPVTVA
;
A
#
# COMPACT_ATOMS: atom_id res chain seq x y z
N MET A 1 37.07 -26.59 1.69
CA MET A 1 36.50 -25.43 2.40
C MET A 1 35.00 -25.65 2.35
N GLU A 2 34.39 -26.10 3.44
CA GLU A 2 32.94 -26.32 3.47
C GLU A 2 32.25 -24.98 3.18
N GLU A 3 31.49 -24.92 2.09
CA GLU A 3 30.56 -23.81 1.84
C GLU A 3 29.54 -23.82 2.97
N ARG A 4 29.78 -22.98 3.97
CA ARG A 4 28.84 -22.75 5.07
C ARG A 4 27.58 -22.16 4.46
N GLU A 5 26.48 -22.89 4.53
CA GLU A 5 25.19 -22.44 4.01
C GLU A 5 24.82 -21.09 4.65
N ALA A 6 24.70 -20.06 3.81
CA ALA A 6 24.37 -18.71 4.26
C ALA A 6 22.92 -18.67 4.76
N ARG A 7 22.71 -18.02 5.91
CA ARG A 7 21.39 -17.89 6.55
C ARG A 7 21.07 -16.41 6.77
N PRO A 8 20.95 -15.62 5.69
CA PRO A 8 20.91 -14.17 5.81
C PRO A 8 19.72 -13.64 6.63
N PHE A 9 18.58 -14.34 6.63
CA PHE A 9 17.38 -13.97 7.42
C PHE A 9 17.41 -14.39 8.90
N ALA A 10 18.42 -15.16 9.35
CA ALA A 10 18.46 -15.70 10.73
C ALA A 10 18.47 -14.62 11.82
N HIS A 11 18.90 -13.40 11.48
CA HIS A 11 18.92 -12.27 12.39
C HIS A 11 17.51 -11.77 12.78
N LEU A 12 16.46 -12.16 12.05
CA LEU A 12 15.07 -11.74 12.30
C LEU A 12 14.41 -12.52 13.44
N ASP A 13 14.83 -13.76 13.66
CA ASP A 13 14.30 -14.64 14.72
C ASP A 13 15.01 -14.43 16.06
N SER A 14 15.88 -13.42 16.17
CA SER A 14 16.68 -13.14 17.36
C SER A 14 15.99 -12.14 18.29
N PRO A 15 16.14 -12.24 19.62
CA PRO A 15 15.73 -11.16 20.52
C PRO A 15 16.49 -9.85 20.28
N LEU A 16 17.66 -9.90 19.60
CA LEU A 16 18.45 -8.72 19.23
C LEU A 16 18.17 -8.21 17.81
N THR A 17 17.09 -8.66 17.15
CA THR A 17 16.67 -8.19 15.82
C THR A 17 16.74 -6.67 15.64
N PRO A 18 16.29 -5.82 16.58
CA PRO A 18 16.38 -4.37 16.41
C PRO A 18 17.81 -3.86 16.22
N LEU A 19 18.78 -4.46 16.91
CA LEU A 19 20.20 -4.10 16.78
C LEU A 19 20.76 -4.56 15.44
N TYR A 20 20.50 -5.81 15.05
CA TYR A 20 20.96 -6.34 13.76
C TYR A 20 20.41 -5.54 12.57
N ARG A 21 19.12 -5.20 12.60
CA ARG A 21 18.47 -4.36 11.57
C ARG A 21 19.12 -2.98 11.48
N ARG A 22 19.48 -2.37 12.62
CA ARG A 22 20.19 -1.08 12.64
C ARG A 22 21.60 -1.21 12.06
N VAL A 23 22.36 -2.24 12.43
CA VAL A 23 23.71 -2.50 11.89
C VAL A 23 23.65 -2.71 10.38
N MET A 24 22.75 -3.56 9.87
CA MET A 24 22.59 -3.80 8.43
C MET A 24 22.20 -2.53 7.66
N ARG A 25 21.32 -1.69 8.23
CA ARG A 25 20.96 -0.39 7.64
C ARG A 25 22.17 0.53 7.48
N VAL A 26 23.09 0.54 8.45
CA VAL A 26 24.34 1.30 8.33
C VAL A 26 25.14 0.85 7.10
N PHE A 27 25.28 -0.45 6.85
CA PHE A 27 25.98 -0.96 5.66
C PHE A 27 25.26 -0.58 4.36
N VAL A 28 23.93 -0.69 4.31
CA VAL A 28 23.14 -0.30 3.14
C VAL A 28 23.28 1.19 2.84
N GLU A 29 23.21 2.05 3.87
CA GLU A 29 23.37 3.51 3.72
C GLU A 29 24.77 3.91 3.25
N HIS A 30 25.81 3.26 3.78
CA HIS A 30 27.19 3.52 3.37
C HIS A 30 27.46 3.02 1.95
N LYS A 31 26.91 1.85 1.58
CA LYS A 31 26.98 1.34 0.21
C LYS A 31 26.31 2.30 -0.78
N ARG A 32 25.16 2.90 -0.44
CA ARG A 32 24.49 3.94 -1.25
C ARG A 32 25.36 5.20 -1.45
N ARG A 33 26.31 5.45 -0.55
CA ARG A 33 27.31 6.53 -0.65
C ARG A 33 28.65 6.05 -1.22
N PHE A 34 28.69 4.85 -1.82
CA PHE A 34 29.87 4.22 -2.40
C PHE A 34 31.00 3.90 -1.41
N VAL A 35 30.68 3.83 -0.10
CA VAL A 35 31.60 3.34 0.94
C VAL A 35 31.36 1.85 1.12
N VAL A 36 32.35 1.03 0.75
CA VAL A 36 32.20 -0.44 0.63
C VAL A 36 32.55 -1.19 1.92
N HIS A 37 33.52 -0.69 2.69
CA HIS A 37 34.01 -1.33 3.91
C HIS A 37 33.81 -0.41 5.11
N LEU A 38 33.42 -0.98 6.24
CA LEU A 38 33.26 -0.25 7.51
C LEU A 38 34.04 -0.92 8.62
N ARG A 39 34.61 -0.12 9.51
CA ARG A 39 35.19 -0.61 10.77
C ARG A 39 34.12 -0.70 11.86
N PRO A 40 34.32 -1.53 12.89
CA PRO A 40 33.41 -1.58 14.04
C PRO A 40 33.19 -0.21 14.70
N GLU A 41 34.22 0.65 14.76
CA GLU A 41 34.07 2.02 15.27
C GLU A 41 33.20 2.92 14.38
N ASP A 42 33.24 2.74 13.06
CA ASP A 42 32.42 3.50 12.10
C ASP A 42 30.95 3.10 12.25
N VAL A 43 30.70 1.81 12.43
CA VAL A 43 29.35 1.27 12.70
C VAL A 43 28.83 1.80 14.03
N ALA A 44 29.63 1.75 15.10
CA ALA A 44 29.24 2.28 16.40
C ALA A 44 28.94 3.79 16.35
N GLU A 45 29.74 4.56 15.62
CA GLU A 45 29.50 5.99 15.44
C GLU A 45 28.24 6.27 14.62
N ALA A 46 27.97 5.50 13.57
CA ALA A 46 26.73 5.61 12.80
C ALA A 46 25.50 5.30 13.67
N LEU A 47 25.56 4.24 14.49
CA LEU A 47 24.49 3.87 15.43
C LEU A 47 24.29 4.90 16.54
N ARG A 48 25.32 5.66 16.93
CA ARG A 48 25.15 6.78 17.88
C ARG A 48 24.36 7.93 17.28
N ARG A 49 24.44 8.12 15.95
CA ARG A 49 23.81 9.24 15.24
C ARG A 49 22.41 8.94 14.72
N ASP A 50 21.98 7.67 14.74
CA ASP A 50 20.68 7.25 14.19
C ASP A 50 19.47 7.54 15.09
N GLY A 51 19.69 8.10 16.29
CA GLY A 51 18.64 8.46 17.25
C GLY A 51 18.01 7.28 18.01
N GLY A 52 18.52 6.06 17.83
CA GLY A 52 18.07 4.86 18.52
C GLY A 52 18.70 4.68 19.91
N ALA A 53 18.35 3.57 20.58
CA ALA A 53 18.91 3.24 21.89
C ALA A 53 20.45 3.17 21.84
N PRO A 54 21.17 3.70 22.85
CA PRO A 54 22.62 3.63 22.90
C PRO A 54 23.12 2.17 22.82
N VAL A 55 24.10 1.92 21.97
CA VAL A 55 24.70 0.60 21.78
C VAL A 55 26.17 0.68 22.20
N SER A 56 26.63 -0.24 23.05
CA SER A 56 28.03 -0.33 23.44
C SER A 56 28.89 -0.89 22.32
N GLN A 57 30.19 -0.55 22.29
CA GLN A 57 31.13 -1.11 21.32
C GLN A 57 31.13 -2.64 21.34
N GLU A 58 31.12 -3.25 22.53
CA GLU A 58 31.08 -4.70 22.69
C GLU A 58 29.82 -5.32 22.05
N ALA A 59 28.68 -4.65 22.13
CA ALA A 59 27.45 -5.11 21.50
C ALA A 59 27.51 -4.99 19.97
N VAL A 60 28.17 -3.95 19.45
CA VAL A 60 28.44 -3.81 18.00
C VAL A 60 29.35 -4.93 17.52
N ASP A 61 30.44 -5.20 18.23
CA ASP A 61 31.40 -6.25 17.87
C ASP A 61 30.73 -7.64 17.84
N LYS A 62 29.92 -7.96 18.87
CA LYS A 62 29.12 -9.19 18.91
C LYS A 62 28.09 -9.26 17.79
N ALA A 63 27.49 -8.12 17.42
CA ALA A 63 26.51 -8.07 16.36
C ALA A 63 27.16 -8.32 14.98
N LEU A 64 28.31 -7.71 14.72
CA LEU A 64 29.09 -7.89 13.50
C LEU A 64 29.54 -9.35 13.34
N ALA A 65 30.08 -9.97 14.39
CA ALA A 65 30.48 -11.38 14.38
C ALA A 65 29.28 -12.32 14.11
N SER A 66 28.10 -12.00 14.65
CA SER A 66 26.89 -12.81 14.43
C SER A 66 26.37 -12.66 13.00
N LEU A 67 26.35 -11.44 12.45
CA LEU A 67 25.97 -11.16 11.07
C LEU A 67 26.96 -11.77 10.06
N GLU A 68 28.25 -11.80 10.38
CA GLU A 68 29.26 -12.55 9.63
C GLU A 68 28.98 -14.06 9.66
N GLY A 69 28.72 -14.61 10.86
CA GLY A 69 28.40 -16.03 11.04
C GLY A 69 27.14 -16.51 10.30
N TRP A 70 26.22 -15.60 9.99
CA TRP A 70 25.03 -15.86 9.18
C TRP A 70 25.23 -15.59 7.69
N GLY A 71 26.40 -15.10 7.28
CA GLY A 71 26.73 -14.80 5.88
C GLY A 71 26.14 -13.47 5.38
N ASN A 72 25.69 -12.58 6.27
CA ASN A 72 25.24 -11.23 5.91
C ASN A 72 26.41 -10.28 5.68
N LEU A 73 27.48 -10.45 6.46
CA LEU A 73 28.71 -9.68 6.38
C LEU A 73 29.89 -10.60 6.08
N ARG A 74 30.93 -10.02 5.50
CA ARG A 74 32.23 -10.62 5.35
C ARG A 74 33.23 -9.78 6.15
N ALA A 75 34.08 -10.45 6.94
CA ALA A 75 35.16 -9.81 7.66
C ALA A 75 36.49 -10.05 6.92
N ASP A 76 37.18 -8.96 6.58
CA ASP A 76 38.52 -8.99 6.00
C ASP A 76 39.51 -8.37 7.01
N PRO A 77 40.71 -8.95 7.22
CA PRO A 77 41.69 -8.39 8.16
C PRO A 77 42.11 -6.96 7.77
N ASP A 78 42.08 -6.02 8.73
CA ASP A 78 42.53 -4.65 8.53
C ASP A 78 44.05 -4.53 8.78
N THR A 79 44.84 -4.59 7.71
CA THR A 79 46.30 -4.47 7.77
C THR A 79 46.81 -3.02 7.68
N SER A 80 45.92 -2.02 7.61
CA SER A 80 46.28 -0.62 7.32
C SER A 80 46.77 0.20 8.52
N ARG A 81 46.66 -0.31 9.75
CA ARG A 81 47.01 0.39 11.00
C ARG A 81 47.93 -0.44 11.91
N VAL A 82 49.03 -0.96 11.37
CA VAL A 82 50.07 -1.62 12.18
C VAL A 82 51.18 -0.61 12.47
N THR A 83 51.12 0.03 13.64
CA THR A 83 52.15 0.98 14.11
C THR A 83 53.03 0.43 15.23
N THR A 84 52.62 -0.66 15.90
CA THR A 84 53.39 -1.33 16.97
C THR A 84 53.29 -2.85 16.86
N VAL A 85 54.19 -3.57 17.53
CA VAL A 85 54.17 -5.04 17.59
C VAL A 85 52.93 -5.54 18.33
N GLU A 86 52.44 -4.83 19.36
CA GLU A 86 51.16 -5.16 19.99
C GLU A 86 49.94 -4.93 19.07
N ASP A 87 49.97 -3.94 18.16
CA ASP A 87 48.90 -3.72 17.17
C ASP A 87 48.83 -4.86 16.14
N PHE A 88 49.94 -5.56 15.88
CA PHE A 88 49.98 -6.72 14.98
C PHE A 88 49.23 -7.94 15.56
N TYR A 89 49.21 -8.10 16.89
CA TYR A 89 48.51 -9.20 17.56
C TYR A 89 47.03 -8.90 17.86
N ARG A 90 46.56 -7.66 17.65
CA ARG A 90 45.13 -7.33 17.75
C ARG A 90 44.45 -7.55 16.41
N THR A 91 43.66 -8.61 16.30
CA THR A 91 42.90 -8.90 15.09
C THR A 91 41.82 -7.82 14.87
N ARG A 92 42.09 -6.88 13.97
CA ARG A 92 41.14 -5.86 13.52
C ARG A 92 40.53 -6.30 12.20
N TYR A 93 39.24 -6.05 12.04
CA TYR A 93 38.48 -6.45 10.86
C TYR A 93 37.82 -5.25 10.20
N LEU A 94 37.83 -5.25 8.87
CA LEU A 94 36.91 -4.48 8.04
C LEU A 94 35.75 -5.38 7.67
N TYR A 95 34.54 -4.85 7.80
CA TYR A 95 33.33 -5.56 7.43
C TYR A 95 32.78 -5.03 6.12
N GLN A 96 32.29 -5.93 5.28
CA GLN A 96 31.61 -5.63 4.02
C GLN A 96 30.28 -6.39 3.95
N LEU A 97 29.27 -5.75 3.35
CA LEU A 97 28.00 -6.41 3.03
C LEU A 97 28.20 -7.47 1.92
N THR A 98 27.76 -8.70 2.16
CA THR A 98 27.79 -9.78 1.16
C THR A 98 26.64 -9.63 0.15
N ARG A 99 26.65 -10.43 -0.92
CA ARG A 99 25.53 -10.46 -1.89
C ARG A 99 24.26 -10.98 -1.23
N GLU A 100 24.38 -11.97 -0.35
CA GLU A 100 23.30 -12.60 0.39
C GLU A 100 22.69 -11.63 1.41
N GLY A 101 23.53 -10.89 2.14
CA GLY A 101 23.09 -9.85 3.07
C GLY A 101 22.41 -8.67 2.37
N GLU A 102 22.92 -8.27 1.21
CA GLU A 102 22.28 -7.26 0.37
C GLU A 102 20.92 -7.71 -0.15
N ALA A 103 20.83 -8.93 -0.67
CA ALA A 103 19.57 -9.49 -1.16
C ALA A 103 18.51 -9.55 -0.04
N ALA A 104 18.93 -9.90 1.18
CA ALA A 104 18.04 -9.90 2.35
C ALA A 104 17.55 -8.49 2.71
N GLU A 105 18.43 -7.49 2.73
CA GLU A 105 18.03 -6.09 2.98
C GLU A 105 17.12 -5.53 1.88
N LEU A 106 17.37 -5.89 0.61
CA LEU A 106 16.50 -5.50 -0.50
C LEU A 106 15.11 -6.15 -0.36
N ALA A 107 15.05 -7.43 0.00
CA ALA A 107 13.79 -8.13 0.23
C ALA A 107 13.02 -7.51 1.41
N LEU A 108 13.70 -7.19 2.50
CA LEU A 108 13.11 -6.54 3.67
C LEU A 108 12.64 -5.12 3.37
N ALA A 109 13.42 -4.33 2.63
CA ALA A 109 13.00 -3.01 2.17
C ALA A 109 11.77 -3.11 1.24
N THR A 110 11.75 -4.09 0.33
CA THR A 110 10.59 -4.34 -0.55
C THR A 110 9.35 -4.72 0.26
N TYR A 111 9.51 -5.57 1.28
CA TYR A 111 8.44 -5.96 2.20
C TYR A 111 7.93 -4.77 3.04
N GLU A 112 8.85 -4.01 3.65
CA GLU A 112 8.55 -2.80 4.41
C GLU A 112 7.89 -1.73 3.55
N GLU A 113 8.29 -1.60 2.28
CA GLU A 113 7.66 -0.70 1.32
C GLU A 113 6.27 -1.21 0.91
N ALA A 114 6.11 -2.51 0.66
CA ALA A 114 4.82 -3.11 0.33
C ALA A 114 3.80 -2.95 1.47
N ILE A 115 4.24 -2.96 2.74
CA ILE A 115 3.41 -2.75 3.92
C ILE A 115 3.26 -1.26 4.27
N GLY A 116 4.34 -0.49 4.15
CA GLY A 116 4.48 0.91 4.55
C GLY A 116 3.98 1.92 3.53
N ARG A 117 3.63 1.49 2.30
CA ARG A 117 2.91 2.30 1.30
C ARG A 117 1.53 2.68 1.83
N ARG A 118 1.49 3.72 2.66
CA ARG A 118 0.40 4.70 2.67
C ARG A 118 0.43 5.36 1.31
N GLY A 119 -0.62 5.11 0.54
CA GLY A 119 -0.66 5.34 -0.89
C GLY A 119 -0.36 6.76 -1.33
N GLU A 120 0.70 6.92 -2.10
CA GLU A 120 0.82 8.01 -3.07
C GLU A 120 0.89 7.41 -4.48
N LEU A 121 -0.26 7.38 -5.14
CA LEU A 121 -0.39 7.23 -6.59
C LEU A 121 0.30 8.39 -7.32
N GLN A 122 1.56 8.20 -7.71
CA GLN A 122 2.34 9.22 -8.41
C GLN A 122 1.78 9.50 -9.81
N ALA A 123 1.00 10.56 -9.98
CA ALA A 123 0.60 11.09 -11.29
C ALA A 123 1.81 11.45 -12.20
N VAL A 124 3.00 11.58 -11.59
CA VAL A 124 4.29 11.71 -12.27
C VAL A 124 4.61 10.47 -13.10
N ALA A 125 4.33 9.25 -12.61
CA ALA A 125 4.63 8.02 -13.34
C ALA A 125 3.90 7.93 -14.69
N LEU A 126 2.65 8.42 -14.75
CA LEU A 126 1.88 8.49 -15.98
C LEU A 126 2.45 9.54 -16.96
N GLU A 127 2.92 10.68 -16.45
CA GLU A 127 3.61 11.66 -17.30
C GLU A 127 4.89 11.08 -17.88
N ASP A 128 5.63 10.40 -17.02
CA ASP A 128 6.88 9.76 -17.34
C ASP A 128 6.72 8.74 -18.47
N ILE A 129 5.70 7.88 -18.38
CA ILE A 129 5.33 6.92 -19.42
C ILE A 129 4.96 7.65 -20.72
N ARG A 130 4.16 8.73 -20.62
CA ARG A 130 3.72 9.52 -21.78
C ARG A 130 4.91 10.14 -22.53
N VAL A 131 5.84 10.76 -21.81
CA VAL A 131 7.05 11.37 -22.40
C VAL A 131 7.91 10.31 -23.09
N ARG A 132 8.14 9.17 -22.43
CA ARG A 132 8.99 8.10 -22.97
C ARG A 132 8.36 7.39 -24.16
N LEU A 133 7.03 7.22 -24.18
CA LEU A 133 6.31 6.71 -25.34
C LEU A 133 6.39 7.65 -26.55
N ARG A 134 6.37 8.97 -26.33
CA ARG A 134 6.57 9.94 -27.42
C ARG A 134 7.99 9.85 -27.98
N ALA A 135 9.00 9.80 -27.12
CA ALA A 135 10.39 9.60 -27.54
C ALA A 135 10.58 8.27 -28.29
N LEU A 136 9.94 7.19 -27.83
CA LEU A 136 9.98 5.89 -28.52
C LEU A 136 9.31 5.97 -29.90
N ARG A 137 8.23 6.75 -30.05
CA ARG A 137 7.56 6.98 -31.33
C ARG A 137 8.43 7.79 -32.30
N GLU A 138 9.19 8.76 -31.80
CA GLU A 138 10.17 9.50 -32.60
C GLU A 138 11.29 8.57 -33.08
N ALA A 139 11.80 7.71 -32.20
CA ALA A 139 12.76 6.66 -32.60
C ALA A 139 12.16 5.68 -33.63
N ALA A 140 10.87 5.34 -33.52
CA ALA A 140 10.18 4.49 -34.50
C ALA A 140 10.07 5.13 -35.90
N ALA A 141 10.05 6.46 -35.98
CA ALA A 141 9.98 7.19 -37.24
C ALA A 141 11.35 7.35 -37.91
N ALA A 142 12.44 7.24 -37.15
CA ALA A 142 13.79 7.30 -37.69
C ALA A 142 14.10 6.08 -38.58
N SER A 143 14.80 6.30 -39.69
CA SER A 143 15.21 5.22 -40.60
C SER A 143 16.25 4.28 -39.97
N SER A 144 17.08 4.79 -39.06
CA SER A 144 18.10 4.02 -38.33
C SER A 144 18.13 4.48 -36.87
N PRO A 145 17.23 3.99 -36.01
CA PRO A 145 17.22 4.34 -34.59
C PRO A 145 18.44 3.73 -33.87
N ASP A 146 18.98 4.48 -32.91
CA ASP A 146 20.08 4.01 -32.07
C ASP A 146 19.62 2.87 -31.13
N PRO A 147 20.21 1.66 -31.22
CA PRO A 147 19.83 0.53 -30.39
C PRO A 147 19.94 0.79 -28.88
N ALA A 148 20.93 1.58 -28.44
CA ALA A 148 21.11 1.92 -27.02
C ALA A 148 19.98 2.80 -26.51
N VAL A 149 19.58 3.80 -27.30
CA VAL A 149 18.47 4.70 -26.95
C VAL A 149 17.14 3.93 -26.92
N VAL A 150 16.89 3.08 -27.91
CA VAL A 150 15.67 2.26 -27.98
C VAL A 150 15.57 1.31 -26.79
N HIS A 151 16.64 0.59 -26.49
CA HIS A 151 16.68 -0.33 -25.36
C HIS A 151 16.42 0.41 -24.03
N ASN A 152 17.09 1.54 -23.79
CA ASN A 152 16.89 2.33 -22.58
C ASN A 152 15.46 2.84 -22.45
N LEU A 153 14.86 3.36 -23.53
CA LEU A 153 13.46 3.82 -23.52
C LEU A 153 12.49 2.69 -23.18
N LEU A 154 12.68 1.49 -23.76
CA LEU A 154 11.85 0.32 -23.49
C LEU A 154 12.00 -0.20 -22.06
N LEU A 155 13.22 -0.21 -21.53
CA LEU A 155 13.51 -0.60 -20.16
C LEU A 155 12.88 0.39 -19.16
N GLU A 156 13.05 1.69 -19.39
CA GLU A 156 12.43 2.73 -18.57
C GLU A 156 10.90 2.64 -18.58
N LEU A 157 10.30 2.41 -19.75
CA LEU A 157 8.85 2.22 -19.88
C LEU A 157 8.35 1.02 -19.08
N THR A 158 9.05 -0.11 -19.16
CA THR A 158 8.70 -1.33 -18.42
C THR A 158 8.80 -1.08 -16.91
N ASN A 159 9.92 -0.53 -16.44
CA ASN A 159 10.14 -0.27 -15.01
C ASN A 159 9.11 0.73 -14.44
N ARG A 160 8.74 1.76 -15.23
CA ARG A 160 7.71 2.73 -14.83
C ARG A 160 6.32 2.11 -14.78
N LEU A 161 6.00 1.23 -15.72
CA LEU A 161 4.74 0.48 -15.72
C LEU A 161 4.65 -0.47 -14.51
N ASP A 162 5.70 -1.22 -14.23
CA ASP A 162 5.75 -2.16 -13.10
C ASP A 162 5.57 -1.41 -11.77
N SER A 163 6.27 -0.28 -11.62
CA SER A 163 6.13 0.60 -10.46
C SER A 163 4.69 1.13 -10.34
N LEU A 164 4.08 1.57 -11.44
CA LEU A 164 2.70 2.05 -11.46
C LEU A 164 1.71 0.94 -11.09
N ALA A 165 1.86 -0.26 -11.62
CA ALA A 165 0.99 -1.41 -11.35
C ALA A 165 1.10 -1.86 -9.89
N ALA A 166 2.33 -1.93 -9.36
CA ALA A 166 2.58 -2.25 -7.96
C ALA A 166 2.00 -1.19 -7.01
N ASN A 167 2.18 0.09 -7.31
CA ASN A 167 1.62 1.20 -6.54
C ASN A 167 0.09 1.19 -6.56
N ALA A 168 -0.51 0.95 -7.72
CA ALA A 168 -1.96 0.84 -7.87
C ALA A 168 -2.54 -0.32 -7.05
N SER A 169 -1.86 -1.49 -7.05
CA SER A 169 -2.29 -2.67 -6.32
C SER A 169 -2.16 -2.48 -4.80
N ALA A 170 -1.04 -1.93 -4.34
CA ALA A 170 -0.82 -1.59 -2.93
C ALA A 170 -1.83 -0.57 -2.43
N PHE A 171 -2.10 0.47 -3.22
CA PHE A 171 -3.13 1.48 -2.93
C PHE A 171 -4.50 0.84 -2.75
N MET A 172 -4.94 0.03 -3.71
CA MET A 172 -6.24 -0.65 -3.65
C MET A 172 -6.36 -1.56 -2.43
N GLY A 173 -5.29 -2.29 -2.10
CA GLY A 173 -5.23 -3.10 -0.89
C GLY A 173 -5.33 -2.26 0.39
N SER A 174 -4.65 -1.11 0.45
CA SER A 174 -4.70 -0.20 1.61
C SER A 174 -6.08 0.42 1.81
N LEU A 175 -6.76 0.78 0.71
CA LEU A 175 -8.09 1.37 0.72
C LEU A 175 -9.14 0.34 1.17
N GLN A 176 -9.04 -0.90 0.67
CA GLN A 176 -9.92 -1.97 1.10
C GLN A 176 -9.76 -2.25 2.60
N ARG A 177 -8.52 -2.35 3.10
CA ARG A 177 -8.27 -2.50 4.54
C ARG A 177 -8.85 -1.37 5.37
N MET A 178 -8.77 -0.13 4.88
CA MET A 178 -9.35 1.03 5.57
C MET A 178 -10.89 0.99 5.59
N ILE A 179 -11.52 0.50 4.52
CA ILE A 179 -12.97 0.25 4.47
C ILE A 179 -13.36 -0.86 5.46
N ASP A 180 -12.50 -1.87 5.62
CA ASP A 180 -12.76 -3.04 6.46
C ASP A 180 -12.45 -2.81 7.95
N LEU A 181 -11.54 -1.88 8.29
CA LEU A 181 -11.09 -1.59 9.66
C LEU A 181 -12.11 -0.75 10.44
N GLN A 182 -12.69 -1.35 11.49
CA GLN A 182 -13.71 -0.75 12.36
C GLN A 182 -13.14 0.04 13.57
N ASP A 183 -11.82 0.10 13.76
CA ASP A 183 -11.16 0.65 14.97
C ASP A 183 -10.12 1.74 14.65
N VAL A 184 -10.50 2.78 13.90
CA VAL A 184 -9.64 3.97 13.71
C VAL A 184 -10.10 5.10 14.63
N ASP A 185 -9.14 5.82 15.20
CA ASP A 185 -9.34 7.09 15.92
C ASP A 185 -10.15 8.08 15.05
N GLU A 186 -11.37 8.41 15.48
CA GLU A 186 -12.40 9.11 14.68
C GLU A 186 -11.96 10.49 14.19
N ASP A 187 -11.25 11.26 15.02
CA ASP A 187 -10.77 12.60 14.67
C ASP A 187 -9.65 12.54 13.61
N ALA A 188 -8.77 11.54 13.72
CA ALA A 188 -7.73 11.29 12.73
C ALA A 188 -8.32 10.79 11.39
N PHE A 189 -9.40 10.00 11.45
CA PHE A 189 -10.07 9.47 10.28
C PHE A 189 -10.86 10.53 9.50
N LEU A 190 -11.60 11.41 10.20
CA LEU A 190 -12.36 12.50 9.57
C LEU A 190 -11.46 13.53 8.88
N ALA A 191 -10.34 13.91 9.50
CA ALA A 191 -9.34 14.79 8.87
C ALA A 191 -8.65 14.12 7.67
N TYR A 192 -8.50 12.79 7.70
CA TYR A 192 -7.94 12.01 6.60
C TYR A 192 -8.92 11.83 5.44
N LYS A 193 -10.23 11.73 5.71
CA LYS A 193 -11.30 11.56 4.70
C LYS A 193 -11.26 12.62 3.61
N ASP A 194 -11.28 13.90 3.98
CA ASP A 194 -11.37 14.98 2.99
C ASP A 194 -10.10 15.06 2.14
N ARG A 195 -8.95 14.81 2.76
CA ARG A 195 -7.66 14.71 2.05
C ARG A 195 -7.64 13.50 1.10
N LEU A 196 -8.16 12.35 1.53
CA LEU A 196 -8.22 11.14 0.72
C LEU A 196 -9.18 11.29 -0.46
N ILE A 197 -10.38 11.83 -0.25
CA ILE A 197 -11.35 12.06 -1.33
C ILE A 197 -10.78 13.03 -2.37
N HIS A 198 -10.25 14.17 -1.93
CA HIS A 198 -9.64 15.14 -2.84
C HIS A 198 -8.47 14.53 -3.62
N TYR A 199 -7.66 13.71 -2.93
CA TYR A 199 -6.57 12.97 -3.57
C TYR A 199 -7.08 11.98 -4.63
N LEU A 200 -8.11 11.20 -4.32
CA LEU A 200 -8.71 10.24 -5.24
C LEU A 200 -9.29 10.91 -6.49
N GLU A 201 -10.01 12.01 -6.31
CA GLU A 201 -10.60 12.77 -7.42
C GLU A 201 -9.53 13.35 -8.35
N ARG A 202 -8.46 13.92 -7.78
CA ARG A 202 -7.31 14.41 -8.54
C ARG A 202 -6.64 13.28 -9.31
N PHE A 203 -6.38 12.15 -8.65
CA PHE A 203 -5.75 10.99 -9.31
C PHE A 203 -6.61 10.45 -10.45
N VAL A 204 -7.92 10.26 -10.25
CA VAL A 204 -8.82 9.78 -11.29
C VAL A 204 -8.83 10.72 -12.48
N SER A 205 -8.81 12.03 -12.23
CA SER A 205 -8.77 13.04 -13.30
C SER A 205 -7.48 12.95 -14.11
N GLU A 206 -6.33 12.90 -13.45
CA GLU A 206 -5.01 12.74 -14.09
C GLU A 206 -4.91 11.41 -14.84
N LEU A 207 -5.40 10.31 -14.26
CA LEU A 207 -5.43 8.99 -14.88
C LEU A 207 -6.24 9.02 -16.17
N VAL A 208 -7.44 9.62 -16.18
CA VAL A 208 -8.27 9.71 -17.38
C VAL A 208 -7.56 10.44 -18.50
N VAL A 209 -7.02 11.63 -18.21
CA VAL A 209 -6.37 12.48 -19.21
C VAL A 209 -5.13 11.78 -19.77
N LYS A 210 -4.23 11.31 -18.90
CA LYS A 210 -2.96 10.74 -19.34
C LYS A 210 -3.11 9.36 -19.96
N SER A 211 -4.00 8.50 -19.44
CA SER A 211 -4.25 7.20 -20.05
C SER A 211 -4.87 7.32 -21.44
N TYR A 212 -5.68 8.36 -21.70
CA TYR A 212 -6.20 8.62 -23.05
C TYR A 212 -5.06 8.95 -24.03
N ASP A 213 -4.18 9.89 -23.66
CA ASP A 213 -3.02 10.26 -24.48
C ASP A 213 -2.06 9.10 -24.73
N ILE A 214 -1.79 8.31 -23.69
CA ILE A 214 -0.95 7.12 -23.77
C ILE A 214 -1.58 6.08 -24.71
N ALA A 215 -2.87 5.78 -24.53
CA ALA A 215 -3.58 4.85 -25.40
C ALA A 215 -3.61 5.32 -26.86
N ALA A 216 -3.80 6.62 -27.11
CA ALA A 216 -3.73 7.19 -28.46
C ALA A 216 -2.33 7.03 -29.08
N THR A 217 -1.27 7.27 -28.28
CA THR A 217 0.11 7.10 -28.72
C THR A 217 0.41 5.63 -29.04
N LEU A 218 0.00 4.70 -28.16
CA LEU A 218 0.17 3.25 -28.36
C LEU A 218 -0.57 2.72 -29.60
N ARG A 219 -1.78 3.23 -29.89
CA ARG A 219 -2.52 2.88 -31.12
C ARG A 219 -1.89 3.43 -32.39
N GLY A 220 -1.05 4.46 -32.28
CA GLY A 220 -0.38 5.08 -33.42
C GLY A 220 0.88 4.36 -33.89
N PHE A 221 1.31 3.30 -33.19
CA PHE A 221 2.41 2.45 -33.65
C PHE A 221 1.91 1.41 -34.65
N ASP A 222 2.66 1.21 -35.73
CA ASP A 222 2.51 0.07 -36.62
C ASP A 222 3.22 -1.17 -36.05
N ASP A 223 2.65 -2.36 -36.27
CA ASP A 223 3.18 -3.61 -35.72
C ASP A 223 4.60 -3.90 -36.23
N ALA A 224 4.89 -3.54 -37.48
CA ALA A 224 6.24 -3.68 -38.05
C ALA A 224 7.26 -2.72 -37.40
N GLN A 225 6.82 -1.51 -37.03
CA GLN A 225 7.68 -0.55 -36.32
C GLN A 225 8.01 -1.05 -34.91
N VAL A 226 7.01 -1.56 -34.19
CA VAL A 226 7.19 -2.14 -32.86
C VAL A 226 8.15 -3.33 -32.94
N ASP A 227 7.88 -4.28 -33.84
CA ASP A 227 8.70 -5.49 -33.97
C ASP A 227 10.17 -5.15 -34.26
N ARG A 228 10.43 -4.14 -35.10
CA ARG A 228 11.77 -3.63 -35.36
C ARG A 228 12.44 -3.09 -34.09
N LEU A 229 11.75 -2.26 -33.31
CA LEU A 229 12.30 -1.68 -32.08
C LEU A 229 12.58 -2.75 -31.01
N LEU A 230 11.66 -3.70 -30.83
CA LEU A 230 11.84 -4.79 -29.87
C LEU A 230 13.01 -5.71 -30.26
N ARG A 231 13.19 -5.96 -31.57
CA ARG A 231 14.33 -6.73 -32.09
C ARG A 231 15.66 -6.04 -31.79
N LEU A 232 15.77 -4.72 -31.99
CA LEU A 232 16.98 -3.96 -31.65
C LEU A 232 17.34 -4.06 -30.16
N ALA A 233 16.35 -4.01 -29.28
CA ALA A 233 16.56 -4.18 -27.84
C ALA A 233 16.99 -5.61 -27.48
N ALA A 234 16.41 -6.62 -28.13
CA ALA A 234 16.76 -8.02 -27.94
C ALA A 234 18.19 -8.35 -28.41
N GLU A 235 18.57 -7.84 -29.59
CA GLU A 235 19.92 -8.00 -30.15
C GLU A 235 20.97 -7.38 -29.24
N ARG A 236 20.70 -6.18 -28.69
CA ARG A 236 21.59 -5.53 -27.74
C ARG A 236 21.77 -6.35 -26.46
N GLU A 237 20.68 -6.81 -25.85
CA GLU A 237 20.78 -7.65 -24.64
C GLU A 237 21.51 -8.97 -24.89
N ALA A 238 21.31 -9.58 -26.06
CA ALA A 238 22.01 -10.80 -26.43
C ALA A 238 23.53 -10.57 -26.57
N ALA A 239 23.93 -9.45 -27.17
CA ALA A 239 25.33 -9.07 -27.30
C ALA A 239 26.00 -8.81 -25.93
N ASP A 240 25.29 -8.17 -25.00
CA ASP A 240 25.80 -7.91 -23.64
C ASP A 240 25.87 -9.21 -22.79
N ALA A 241 24.94 -10.14 -22.99
CA ALA A 241 24.87 -11.39 -22.22
C ALA A 241 25.91 -12.44 -22.63
N ALA A 242 26.45 -12.34 -23.85
CA ALA A 242 27.35 -13.34 -24.40
C ALA A 242 28.48 -12.75 -25.26
N PRO A 243 29.45 -12.03 -24.66
CA PRO A 243 30.57 -11.43 -25.41
C PRO A 243 31.42 -12.48 -26.16
N ASP A 244 31.58 -13.67 -25.58
CA ASP A 244 32.46 -14.75 -26.08
C ASP A 244 31.74 -15.76 -27.01
N MET A 245 30.41 -15.72 -27.12
CA MET A 245 29.65 -16.63 -27.99
C MET A 245 29.71 -16.24 -29.47
N ALA A 246 30.31 -15.09 -29.81
CA ALA A 246 30.63 -14.74 -31.20
C ALA A 246 31.61 -15.74 -31.86
N ALA A 247 32.20 -16.66 -31.10
CA ALA A 247 33.02 -17.78 -31.59
C ALA A 247 32.25 -19.12 -31.76
N GLY A 248 31.03 -19.25 -31.22
CA GLY A 248 30.12 -20.38 -31.42
C GLY A 248 29.10 -20.02 -32.50
N GLY A 249 28.81 -20.93 -33.43
CA GLY A 249 28.13 -20.60 -34.69
C GLY A 249 26.76 -19.89 -34.59
N ASP A 250 26.38 -19.25 -35.70
CA ASP A 250 25.21 -18.37 -35.88
C ASP A 250 23.86 -18.88 -35.30
N ASP A 251 23.66 -20.20 -35.22
CA ASP A 251 22.40 -20.80 -34.75
C ASP A 251 22.13 -20.57 -33.25
N ASP A 252 23.17 -20.45 -32.41
CA ASP A 252 23.02 -20.27 -30.96
C ASP A 252 22.66 -18.82 -30.61
N LEU A 253 23.29 -17.86 -31.28
CA LEU A 253 23.01 -16.42 -31.11
C LEU A 253 21.58 -16.09 -31.58
N GLY A 254 21.11 -16.69 -32.68
CA GLY A 254 19.74 -16.55 -33.16
C GLY A 254 18.69 -17.03 -32.15
N GLY A 255 18.96 -18.13 -31.46
CA GLY A 255 18.11 -18.64 -30.37
C GLY A 255 18.02 -17.69 -29.18
N VAL A 256 19.15 -17.14 -28.74
CA VAL A 256 19.21 -16.17 -27.63
C VAL A 256 18.42 -14.89 -27.97
N ILE A 257 18.63 -14.33 -29.17
CA ILE A 257 17.88 -13.16 -29.64
C ILE A 257 16.38 -13.47 -29.71
N GLY A 258 16.00 -14.65 -30.20
CA GLY A 258 14.60 -15.09 -30.26
C GLY A 258 13.92 -15.11 -28.90
N ASN A 259 14.59 -15.64 -27.87
CA ASN A 259 14.09 -15.66 -26.50
C ASN A 259 13.91 -14.25 -25.93
N LYS A 260 14.94 -13.39 -26.08
CA LYS A 260 14.87 -11.99 -25.64
C LYS A 260 13.77 -11.20 -26.34
N LEU A 261 13.58 -11.44 -27.64
CA LEU A 261 12.51 -10.82 -28.41
C LEU A 261 11.13 -11.28 -27.92
N ALA A 262 10.97 -12.55 -27.55
CA ALA A 262 9.72 -13.06 -26.97
C ALA A 262 9.40 -12.37 -25.62
N GLU A 263 10.40 -12.20 -24.75
CA GLU A 263 10.24 -11.44 -23.49
C GLU A 263 9.79 -10.00 -23.76
N TRP A 264 10.45 -9.32 -24.70
CA TRP A 264 10.13 -7.94 -25.07
C TRP A 264 8.73 -7.80 -25.66
N ARG A 265 8.29 -8.74 -26.50
CA ARG A 265 6.91 -8.81 -27.00
C ARG A 265 5.90 -9.01 -25.88
N GLY A 266 6.22 -9.85 -24.89
CA GLY A 266 5.42 -10.04 -23.68
C GLY A 266 5.26 -8.75 -22.87
N ARG A 267 6.37 -8.05 -22.59
CA ARG A 267 6.38 -6.76 -21.89
C ARG A 267 5.58 -5.70 -22.65
N TRP A 268 5.77 -5.60 -23.97
CA TRP A 268 5.01 -4.69 -24.82
C TRP A 268 3.50 -4.98 -24.82
N SER A 269 3.13 -6.26 -24.91
CA SER A 269 1.73 -6.69 -24.82
C SER A 269 1.11 -6.32 -23.47
N GLY A 270 1.86 -6.49 -22.38
CA GLY A 270 1.48 -6.05 -21.03
C GLY A 270 1.24 -4.54 -20.95
N LEU A 271 2.19 -3.74 -21.47
CA LEU A 271 2.05 -2.28 -21.57
C LEU A 271 0.81 -1.89 -22.37
N ARG A 272 0.60 -2.51 -23.54
CA ARG A 272 -0.56 -2.23 -24.39
C ARG A 272 -1.86 -2.57 -23.68
N SER A 273 -1.96 -3.74 -23.06
CA SER A 273 -3.15 -4.19 -22.33
C SER A 273 -3.48 -3.33 -21.12
N TRP A 274 -2.47 -2.70 -20.50
CA TRP A 274 -2.68 -1.83 -19.35
C TRP A 274 -3.45 -0.56 -19.73
N PHE A 275 -3.18 0.03 -20.90
CA PHE A 275 -3.79 1.29 -21.35
C PHE A 275 -4.87 1.13 -22.43
N VAL A 276 -4.69 0.16 -23.32
CA VAL A 276 -5.57 -0.12 -24.46
C VAL A 276 -6.39 -1.37 -24.17
N GLY A 277 -7.71 -1.17 -24.04
CA GLY A 277 -8.70 -2.23 -23.93
C GLY A 277 -9.75 -2.09 -25.02
N ASP A 278 -10.63 -3.07 -25.12
CA ASP A 278 -11.78 -3.08 -26.03
C ASP A 278 -13.10 -3.12 -25.24
N ARG A 279 -14.21 -3.37 -25.95
CA ARG A 279 -15.56 -3.40 -25.33
C ARG A 279 -15.80 -4.62 -24.45
N THR A 280 -15.08 -5.72 -24.66
CA THR A 280 -15.25 -6.98 -23.91
C THR A 280 -14.21 -7.14 -22.81
N HIS A 281 -13.01 -6.55 -22.99
CA HIS A 281 -11.89 -6.57 -22.07
C HIS A 281 -11.42 -5.12 -21.81
N PRO A 282 -11.89 -4.49 -20.71
CA PRO A 282 -11.43 -3.15 -20.35
C PRO A 282 -9.94 -3.16 -20.00
N SER A 283 -9.27 -2.05 -20.26
CA SER A 283 -7.86 -1.90 -19.89
C SER A 283 -7.69 -1.84 -18.37
N GLN A 284 -6.48 -2.15 -17.88
CA GLN A 284 -6.19 -2.06 -16.43
C GLN A 284 -6.38 -0.64 -15.90
N ALA A 285 -6.04 0.39 -16.69
CA ALA A 285 -6.33 1.79 -16.37
C ALA A 285 -7.83 2.05 -16.17
N ALA A 286 -8.68 1.48 -17.04
CA ALA A 286 -10.13 1.62 -16.96
C ALA A 286 -10.70 0.90 -15.73
N LEU A 287 -10.21 -0.31 -15.43
CA LEU A 287 -10.58 -1.06 -14.23
C LEU A 287 -10.15 -0.32 -12.95
N LEU A 288 -8.93 0.20 -12.92
CA LEU A 288 -8.40 0.99 -11.80
C LEU A 288 -9.26 2.23 -11.56
N ARG A 289 -9.59 2.97 -12.62
CA ARG A 289 -10.51 4.11 -12.56
C ARG A 289 -11.86 3.72 -11.97
N GLN A 290 -12.46 2.63 -12.45
CA GLN A 290 -13.77 2.17 -11.99
C GLN A 290 -13.73 1.81 -10.49
N ARG A 291 -12.72 1.05 -10.06
CA ARG A 291 -12.53 0.68 -8.65
C ARG A 291 -12.33 1.91 -7.77
N THR A 292 -11.48 2.83 -8.20
CA THR A 292 -11.21 4.08 -7.47
C THR A 292 -12.49 4.92 -7.30
N ARG A 293 -13.28 5.06 -8.37
CA ARG A 293 -14.53 5.82 -8.35
C ARG A 293 -15.59 5.17 -7.45
N LYS A 294 -15.62 3.84 -7.37
CA LYS A 294 -16.53 3.10 -6.49
C LYS A 294 -16.11 3.21 -5.02
N ALA A 295 -14.81 3.26 -4.76
CA ALA A 295 -14.31 3.29 -3.39
C ALA A 295 -14.67 4.57 -2.61
N ILE A 296 -14.92 5.70 -3.30
CA ILE A 296 -15.39 6.93 -2.64
C ILE A 296 -16.78 6.73 -2.00
N PRO A 297 -17.83 6.31 -2.74
CA PRO A 297 -19.11 5.91 -2.14
C PRO A 297 -18.99 4.84 -1.06
N ASP A 298 -18.18 3.80 -1.28
CA ASP A 298 -18.03 2.69 -0.32
C ASP A 298 -17.44 3.21 1.01
N LEU A 299 -16.44 4.08 0.95
CA LEU A 299 -15.87 4.76 2.12
C LEU A 299 -16.92 5.59 2.86
N LEU A 300 -17.70 6.41 2.13
CA LEU A 300 -18.76 7.24 2.70
C LEU A 300 -19.87 6.40 3.35
N ALA A 301 -20.23 5.26 2.76
CA ALA A 301 -21.21 4.34 3.32
C ALA A 301 -20.73 3.72 4.63
N THR A 302 -19.46 3.28 4.69
CA THR A 302 -18.85 2.77 5.94
C THR A 302 -18.83 3.85 7.02
N ILE A 303 -18.51 5.10 6.67
CA ILE A 303 -18.57 6.24 7.61
C ILE A 303 -19.99 6.42 8.15
N SER A 304 -21.00 6.43 7.28
CA SER A 304 -22.40 6.59 7.72
C SER A 304 -22.81 5.47 8.68
N VAL A 305 -22.43 4.22 8.42
CA VAL A 305 -22.70 3.10 9.33
C VAL A 305 -21.97 3.24 10.67
N LEU A 306 -20.74 3.75 10.66
CA LEU A 306 -19.97 4.00 11.88
C LEU A 306 -20.61 5.12 12.72
N VAL A 307 -20.99 6.22 12.07
CA VAL A 307 -21.73 7.33 12.69
C VAL A 307 -23.10 6.87 13.19
N GLU A 308 -23.84 6.03 12.47
CA GLU A 308 -25.12 5.46 12.92
C GLU A 308 -24.97 4.49 14.08
N ARG A 309 -23.91 3.66 14.11
CA ARG A 309 -23.60 2.82 15.27
C ARG A 309 -23.28 3.66 16.51
N HIS A 310 -22.59 4.79 16.32
CA HIS A 310 -22.24 5.69 17.41
C HIS A 310 -23.46 6.51 17.87
N ALA A 311 -24.23 7.07 16.93
CA ALA A 311 -25.48 7.79 17.21
C ALA A 311 -26.60 6.86 17.73
N GLY A 312 -26.55 5.57 17.38
CA GLY A 312 -27.37 4.49 17.93
C GLY A 312 -27.05 4.15 19.39
N ARG A 313 -25.95 4.71 19.93
CA ARG A 313 -25.71 4.90 21.35
C ARG A 313 -25.98 6.35 21.74
N SER A 314 -27.22 6.82 21.57
CA SER A 314 -27.82 7.49 22.72
C SER A 314 -27.69 6.47 23.86
N ASP A 315 -26.73 6.64 24.78
CA ASP A 315 -26.61 5.71 25.89
C ASP A 315 -27.92 5.81 26.65
N ARG A 316 -28.88 4.93 26.32
CA ARG A 316 -30.19 4.92 26.95
C ARG A 316 -30.02 4.83 28.46
N SER A 317 -28.94 4.22 28.94
CA SER A 317 -28.59 4.21 30.35
C SER A 317 -28.20 5.61 30.86
N ALA A 318 -27.43 6.40 30.11
CA ALA A 318 -27.14 7.81 30.42
C ALA A 318 -28.39 8.69 30.33
N ASP A 319 -29.21 8.51 29.29
CA ASP A 319 -30.46 9.25 29.11
C ASP A 319 -31.47 8.91 30.20
N PHE A 320 -31.64 7.62 30.54
CA PHE A 320 -32.47 7.20 31.66
C PHE A 320 -31.88 7.64 33.01
N ARG A 321 -30.55 7.70 33.19
CA ARG A 321 -29.92 8.28 34.39
C ARG A 321 -30.11 9.80 34.47
N ALA A 322 -30.10 10.51 33.34
CA ALA A 322 -30.38 11.95 33.28
C ALA A 322 -31.87 12.21 33.59
N LEU A 323 -32.76 11.43 32.96
CA LEU A 323 -34.19 11.46 33.22
C LEU A 323 -34.52 11.12 34.68
N ALA A 324 -33.91 10.08 35.25
CA ALA A 324 -34.07 9.73 36.67
C ALA A 324 -33.60 10.84 37.61
N ARG A 325 -32.49 11.53 37.27
CA ARG A 325 -32.04 12.72 38.02
C ARG A 325 -33.05 13.85 37.93
N TRP A 326 -33.62 14.11 36.75
CA TRP A 326 -34.69 15.11 36.60
C TRP A 326 -35.95 14.74 37.38
N PHE A 327 -36.34 13.47 37.41
CA PHE A 327 -37.44 12.99 38.26
C PHE A 327 -37.14 13.19 39.75
N ALA A 328 -35.91 12.89 40.20
CA ALA A 328 -35.50 13.07 41.60
C ALA A 328 -35.40 14.54 42.03
N GLN A 329 -35.17 15.45 41.08
CA GLN A 329 -35.05 16.90 41.31
C GLN A 329 -36.36 17.66 41.02
N ALA A 330 -37.41 16.98 40.57
CA ALA A 330 -38.68 17.61 40.26
C ALA A 330 -39.31 18.20 41.54
N PRO A 331 -39.70 19.49 41.54
CA PRO A 331 -40.20 20.15 42.75
C PRO A 331 -41.54 19.60 43.25
N THR A 332 -42.37 19.12 42.33
CA THR A 332 -43.73 18.62 42.61
C THR A 332 -44.05 17.38 41.78
N GLU A 333 -45.04 16.60 42.25
CA GLU A 333 -45.58 15.46 41.50
C GLU A 333 -46.25 15.89 40.18
N ALA A 334 -46.79 17.10 40.09
CA ALA A 334 -47.30 17.62 38.83
C ALA A 334 -46.18 17.80 37.79
N ASP A 335 -44.98 18.18 38.21
CA ASP A 335 -43.82 18.35 37.34
C ASP A 335 -43.22 17.01 36.91
N THR A 336 -43.26 15.97 37.76
CA THR A 336 -42.88 14.60 37.35
C THR A 336 -43.82 14.07 36.26
N HIS A 337 -45.12 14.31 36.36
CA HIS A 337 -46.08 13.95 35.31
C HIS A 337 -45.86 14.72 34.00
N ARG A 338 -45.52 16.02 34.06
CA ARG A 338 -45.15 16.80 32.87
C ARG A 338 -43.88 16.27 32.21
N LEU A 339 -42.87 15.94 33.02
CA LEU A 339 -41.62 15.36 32.56
C LEU A 339 -41.84 13.98 31.91
N TRP A 340 -42.69 13.13 32.51
CA TRP A 340 -43.10 11.85 31.93
C TRP A 340 -43.75 12.03 30.55
N ARG A 341 -44.71 12.96 30.44
CA ARG A 341 -45.38 13.26 29.17
C ARG A 341 -44.40 13.78 28.12
N ALA A 342 -43.47 14.65 28.51
CA ALA A 342 -42.47 15.20 27.60
C ALA A 342 -41.47 14.14 27.12
N ALA A 343 -41.04 13.23 27.99
CA ALA A 343 -40.06 12.19 27.66
C ALA A 343 -40.64 11.03 26.84
N PHE A 344 -41.88 10.63 27.11
CA PHE A 344 -42.48 9.41 26.53
C PHE A 344 -43.65 9.68 25.58
N GLY A 345 -44.12 10.92 25.46
CA GLY A 345 -45.30 11.26 24.66
C GLY A 345 -46.61 10.67 25.18
N LEU A 346 -46.60 10.05 26.36
CA LEU A 346 -47.76 9.40 26.96
C LEU A 346 -48.56 10.41 27.79
N SER A 347 -49.84 10.58 27.46
CA SER A 347 -50.80 11.26 28.32
C SER A 347 -51.30 10.33 29.42
N SER A 348 -51.81 10.92 30.51
CA SER A 348 -52.62 10.19 31.50
C SER A 348 -53.69 9.37 30.78
N ALA A 349 -53.65 8.04 30.97
CA ALA A 349 -54.73 7.15 30.58
C ALA A 349 -55.68 7.03 31.78
N ARG A 350 -56.93 7.46 31.61
CA ARG A 350 -57.99 7.12 32.57
C ARG A 350 -58.50 5.74 32.19
N HIS A 351 -58.19 4.73 33.02
CA HIS A 351 -58.83 3.43 32.88
C HIS A 351 -60.28 3.54 33.33
N LEU A 352 -61.19 3.55 32.36
CA LEU A 352 -62.60 3.42 32.59
C LEU A 352 -62.94 1.94 32.65
N THR A 353 -62.99 1.38 33.85
CA THR A 353 -63.66 0.09 34.09
C THR A 353 -65.16 0.35 34.16
N VAL A 354 -65.79 0.51 33.01
CA VAL A 354 -67.24 0.39 32.92
C VAL A 354 -67.52 -1.11 32.97
N GLY A 355 -68.10 -1.59 34.09
CA GLY A 355 -68.66 -2.95 34.09
C GLY A 355 -69.69 -3.01 32.97
N ALA A 356 -69.61 -4.03 32.12
CA ALA A 356 -70.45 -4.15 30.93
C ALA A 356 -71.88 -3.68 31.23
N ALA A 357 -72.29 -2.57 30.60
CA ALA A 357 -73.70 -2.21 30.56
C ALA A 357 -74.46 -3.42 29.97
N ASP A 358 -75.69 -3.61 30.43
CA ASP A 358 -76.56 -4.77 30.22
C ASP A 358 -76.25 -5.59 28.93
N PRO A 359 -76.17 -6.94 29.00
CA PRO A 359 -75.78 -7.82 27.88
C PRO A 359 -76.76 -7.84 26.67
N GLY A 360 -77.62 -6.85 26.53
CA GLY A 360 -78.73 -6.81 25.58
C GLY A 360 -78.44 -6.22 24.20
N GLU A 361 -77.28 -5.58 23.97
CA GLU A 361 -76.92 -5.03 22.65
C GLU A 361 -75.53 -5.50 22.21
N ASP A 362 -75.47 -6.72 21.67
CA ASP A 362 -74.32 -7.19 20.91
C ASP A 362 -74.20 -6.35 19.62
N VAL A 363 -73.36 -5.32 19.66
CA VAL A 363 -72.99 -4.55 18.47
C VAL A 363 -72.07 -5.40 17.60
N PRO A 364 -72.44 -5.70 16.33
CA PRO A 364 -71.57 -6.48 15.45
C PRO A 364 -70.20 -5.82 15.28
N ALA A 365 -69.12 -6.61 15.26
CA ALA A 365 -67.74 -6.11 15.19
C ALA A 365 -67.41 -5.30 13.92
N THR A 366 -68.29 -5.34 12.91
CA THR A 366 -68.18 -4.57 11.66
C THR A 366 -68.81 -3.17 11.77
N THR A 367 -69.42 -2.81 12.89
CA THR A 367 -70.05 -1.51 13.09
C THR A 367 -68.98 -0.45 13.30
N SER A 368 -69.04 0.63 12.54
CA SER A 368 -68.15 1.78 12.69
C SER A 368 -68.31 2.41 14.08
N TRP A 369 -67.21 2.86 14.68
CA TRP A 369 -67.22 3.51 15.99
C TRP A 369 -68.13 4.75 16.04
N LEU A 370 -68.27 5.47 14.92
CA LEU A 370 -69.15 6.64 14.82
C LEU A 370 -70.65 6.28 14.85
N ASP A 371 -70.98 5.06 14.46
CA ASP A 371 -72.36 4.56 14.32
C ASP A 371 -72.76 3.63 15.46
N ALA A 372 -71.80 3.26 16.33
CA ALA A 372 -72.05 2.43 17.49
C ALA A 372 -72.74 3.22 18.61
N PRO A 373 -73.64 2.60 19.39
CA PRO A 373 -74.29 3.26 20.52
C PRO A 373 -73.23 3.76 21.53
N PRO A 374 -73.36 5.00 22.02
CA PRO A 374 -72.39 5.58 22.92
C PRO A 374 -72.44 4.91 24.30
N VAL A 375 -71.27 4.57 24.84
CA VAL A 375 -71.17 4.13 26.23
C VAL A 375 -71.36 5.34 27.13
N THR A 376 -72.40 5.30 27.97
CA THR A 376 -72.66 6.39 28.93
C THR A 376 -71.68 6.27 30.10
N VAL A 377 -70.82 7.26 30.26
CA VAL A 377 -69.87 7.38 31.38
C VAL A 377 -70.44 8.41 32.36
N ALA A 378 -70.78 7.97 33.57
CA ALA A 378 -71.24 8.85 34.65
C ALA A 378 -70.09 9.55 35.37
#